data_AF-A0A927WLP3-F1
#
_entry.id   AF-A0A927WLP3-F1
#
_cell.length_a   1.000
_cell.length_b   1.000
_cell.length_c   1.000
_cell.angle_alpha   90.00
_cell.angle_beta   90.00
_cell.angle_gamma   90.00
#
_symmetry.space_group_name_H-M   'P 1'
#
loop_
_entity.id
_entity.type
_entity.pdbx_description
1 polymer ?
#
loop_
_entity_poly.entity_id
_entity_poly.type
_entity_poly.pdbx_seq_one_letter_code
_entity_poly.pdbx_strand_id
1 'polypeptide(L)'
;MSEKRFLDFTTDQNPSPSNFLLESNSTNGVRKTTIEAAVTSVLNSKNINGKLSLLSGAGPQFHTNFYRGQDISDYYNSGVMSAAIANGSFDNIYVGDYIEKDITYKGTTKKIRFVVADMNYFFHAGTDTRHVVMYIDGEIGKGRMNDTDSTTGGYVASEMFTVTMPLINAALQSAFGADHVLSHKECLPTGAGQYATIDVLANLPNERMVYGAPAYGMAGWSGGSGTVKFAIFDVWRNFNKWARWMWLRDVASMEEYCDYANNDLPDRVRASRNDGSIVPYFLLV
;
A
#
# COMPACT_ATOMS: atom_id res chain seq x y z
N MET A 1 -6.90 -27.64 41.75
CA MET A 1 -8.20 -27.40 41.09
C MET A 1 -8.43 -25.90 41.09
N SER A 2 -8.65 -25.25 39.93
CA SER A 2 -8.99 -23.82 39.94
C SER A 2 -10.41 -23.66 40.49
N GLU A 3 -10.56 -22.88 41.55
CA GLU A 3 -11.84 -22.64 42.21
C GLU A 3 -12.76 -21.83 41.29
N LYS A 4 -13.98 -22.34 41.03
CA LYS A 4 -14.99 -21.63 40.22
C LYS A 4 -15.78 -20.71 41.14
N ARG A 5 -15.62 -19.40 41.02
CA ARG A 5 -16.35 -18.40 41.83
C ARG A 5 -17.21 -17.46 41.00
N PHE A 6 -18.22 -16.88 41.64
CA PHE A 6 -19.05 -15.82 41.07
C PHE A 6 -18.20 -14.57 40.87
N LEU A 7 -18.46 -13.84 39.79
CA LEU A 7 -17.77 -12.60 39.44
C LEU A 7 -18.44 -11.38 40.02
N ASP A 8 -17.68 -10.62 40.81
CA ASP A 8 -18.07 -9.29 41.28
C ASP A 8 -17.23 -8.24 40.58
N PHE A 9 -17.84 -7.48 39.67
CA PHE A 9 -17.17 -6.45 38.88
C PHE A 9 -16.62 -5.27 39.69
N THR A 10 -16.99 -5.14 40.96
CA THR A 10 -16.42 -4.10 41.84
C THR A 10 -15.08 -4.52 42.45
N THR A 11 -14.81 -5.82 42.55
CA THR A 11 -13.64 -6.37 43.25
C THR A 11 -12.74 -7.23 42.36
N ASP A 12 -13.26 -7.82 41.29
CA ASP A 12 -12.52 -8.69 40.39
C ASP A 12 -12.05 -7.94 39.12
N GLN A 13 -10.90 -7.28 39.21
CA GLN A 13 -10.28 -6.54 38.09
C GLN A 13 -9.61 -7.46 37.02
N ASN A 14 -9.36 -8.74 37.36
CA ASN A 14 -8.78 -9.74 36.44
C ASN A 14 -9.50 -11.10 36.61
N PRO A 15 -10.67 -11.28 35.97
CA PRO A 15 -11.43 -12.53 36.00
C PRO A 15 -10.64 -13.72 35.43
N SER A 16 -10.70 -14.87 36.10
CA SER A 16 -10.24 -16.13 35.50
C SER A 16 -11.26 -16.63 34.45
N PRO A 17 -10.82 -17.29 33.35
CA PRO A 17 -11.73 -17.93 32.39
C PRO A 17 -12.70 -18.96 33.01
N SER A 18 -12.36 -19.50 34.19
CA SER A 18 -13.19 -20.45 34.94
C SER A 18 -14.27 -19.79 35.81
N ASN A 19 -14.27 -18.46 35.92
CA ASN A 19 -15.28 -17.71 36.66
C ASN A 19 -16.60 -17.62 35.88
N PHE A 20 -17.68 -17.27 36.58
CA PHE A 20 -19.00 -17.23 35.99
C PHE A 20 -19.83 -16.02 36.43
N LEU A 21 -20.73 -15.62 35.54
CA LEU A 21 -21.73 -14.60 35.75
C LEU A 21 -23.08 -15.24 36.00
N LEU A 22 -23.97 -14.47 36.61
CA LEU A 22 -25.39 -14.79 36.70
C LEU A 22 -26.14 -13.80 35.81
N GLU A 23 -26.91 -14.32 34.86
CA GLU A 23 -27.77 -13.51 33.98
C GLU A 23 -29.24 -13.86 34.20
N SER A 24 -30.12 -12.88 34.01
CA SER A 24 -31.56 -13.12 34.04
C SER A 24 -32.00 -13.82 32.74
N ASN A 25 -32.84 -14.83 32.87
CA ASN A 25 -33.42 -15.59 31.78
C ASN A 25 -34.95 -15.46 31.86
N SER A 26 -35.57 -15.06 30.74
CA SER A 26 -37.00 -14.79 30.62
C SER A 26 -37.90 -15.99 30.92
N THR A 27 -37.37 -17.21 30.92
CA THR A 27 -38.17 -18.44 31.06
C THR A 27 -38.00 -19.13 32.41
N ASN A 28 -36.83 -19.02 33.06
CA ASN A 28 -36.47 -19.85 34.24
C ASN A 28 -35.81 -19.08 35.41
N GLY A 29 -35.77 -17.74 35.40
CA GLY A 29 -35.10 -16.95 36.46
C GLY A 29 -33.61 -16.73 36.20
N VAL A 30 -32.75 -16.79 37.22
CA VAL A 30 -31.30 -16.49 37.11
C VAL A 30 -30.52 -17.74 36.67
N ARG A 31 -29.66 -17.62 35.64
CA ARG A 31 -28.80 -18.71 35.16
C ARG A 31 -27.32 -18.35 35.19
N LYS A 32 -26.46 -19.37 35.36
CA LYS A 32 -25.01 -19.26 35.28
C LYS A 32 -24.54 -19.18 33.82
N THR A 33 -23.69 -18.22 33.50
CA THR A 33 -23.08 -18.05 32.17
C THR A 33 -21.59 -17.73 32.29
N THR A 34 -20.82 -17.91 31.22
CA THR A 34 -19.42 -17.48 31.16
C THR A 34 -19.33 -16.04 30.65
N ILE A 35 -18.20 -15.37 30.89
CA ILE A 35 -17.96 -14.02 30.33
C ILE A 35 -18.06 -14.05 28.80
N GLU A 36 -17.43 -15.03 28.16
CA GLU A 36 -17.40 -15.17 26.71
C GLU A 36 -18.80 -15.35 26.10
N ALA A 37 -19.63 -16.18 26.73
CA ALA A 37 -21.01 -16.40 26.28
C ALA A 37 -21.88 -15.13 26.46
N ALA A 38 -21.73 -14.42 27.57
CA ALA A 38 -22.43 -13.17 27.83
C ALA A 38 -22.05 -12.07 26.81
N VAL A 39 -20.75 -11.89 26.56
CA VAL A 39 -20.24 -10.94 25.55
C VAL A 39 -20.75 -11.30 24.16
N THR A 40 -20.69 -12.58 23.77
CA THR A 40 -21.18 -13.05 22.47
C THR A 40 -22.68 -12.79 22.30
N SER A 41 -23.48 -13.02 23.34
CA SER A 41 -24.91 -12.72 23.36
C SER A 41 -25.20 -11.23 23.16
N VAL A 42 -24.46 -10.34 23.82
CA VAL A 42 -24.59 -8.88 23.65
C VAL A 42 -24.20 -8.45 22.24
N LEU A 43 -23.07 -8.94 21.72
CA LEU A 43 -22.60 -8.63 20.37
C LEU A 43 -23.63 -9.06 19.31
N ASN A 44 -24.22 -10.24 19.45
CA ASN A 44 -25.23 -10.75 18.53
C ASN A 44 -26.57 -10.04 18.66
N SER A 45 -27.08 -9.83 19.89
CA SER A 45 -28.38 -9.17 20.13
C SER A 45 -28.42 -7.71 19.68
N LYS A 46 -27.28 -7.01 19.76
CA LYS A 46 -27.12 -5.65 19.24
C LYS A 46 -26.74 -5.61 17.75
N ASN A 47 -26.61 -6.79 17.12
CA ASN A 47 -26.10 -6.98 15.77
C ASN A 47 -24.79 -6.20 15.53
N ILE A 48 -23.93 -6.12 16.54
CA ILE A 48 -22.64 -5.43 16.45
C ILE A 48 -21.74 -6.18 15.46
N ASN A 49 -21.75 -7.50 15.48
CA ASN A 49 -21.01 -8.33 14.53
C ASN A 49 -21.45 -8.07 13.07
N GLY A 50 -22.75 -7.95 12.80
CA GLY A 50 -23.24 -7.61 11.46
C GLY A 50 -22.92 -6.17 11.05
N LYS A 51 -22.97 -5.21 11.98
CA LYS A 51 -22.58 -3.80 11.73
C LYS A 51 -21.08 -3.63 11.50
N LEU A 52 -20.25 -4.38 12.23
CA LEU A 52 -18.80 -4.43 12.03
C LEU A 52 -18.46 -5.16 10.72
N SER A 53 -19.21 -6.21 10.38
CA SER A 53 -19.09 -6.90 9.09
C SER A 53 -19.45 -6.02 7.89
N LEU A 54 -20.35 -5.04 8.05
CA LEU A 54 -20.63 -4.02 7.02
C LEU A 54 -19.44 -3.09 6.77
N LEU A 55 -18.57 -2.91 7.77
CA LEU A 55 -17.34 -2.13 7.66
C LEU A 55 -16.17 -2.95 7.09
N SER A 56 -16.19 -4.28 7.27
CA SER A 56 -15.10 -5.17 6.83
C SER A 56 -15.37 -5.96 5.54
N GLY A 57 -16.63 -6.24 5.21
CA GLY A 57 -17.06 -7.03 4.05
C GLY A 57 -17.39 -6.20 2.81
N ALA A 58 -17.03 -4.93 2.83
CA ALA A 58 -17.24 -4.02 1.72
C ALA A 58 -15.98 -4.10 0.84
N GLY A 59 -16.14 -4.38 -0.46
CA GLY A 59 -15.03 -4.71 -1.38
C GLY A 59 -13.95 -3.62 -1.52
N PRO A 60 -13.04 -3.73 -2.51
CA PRO A 60 -11.79 -2.94 -2.53
C PRO A 60 -11.98 -1.41 -2.36
N GLN A 61 -13.08 -0.85 -2.90
CA GLN A 61 -13.40 0.59 -2.78
C GLN A 61 -13.66 1.07 -1.34
N PHE A 62 -14.04 0.18 -0.43
CA PHE A 62 -14.22 0.53 0.98
C PHE A 62 -12.93 0.38 1.76
N HIS A 63 -12.16 -0.68 1.50
CA HIS A 63 -10.87 -0.90 2.15
C HIS A 63 -9.85 0.20 1.83
N THR A 64 -10.00 0.89 0.70
CA THR A 64 -9.18 2.07 0.35
C THR A 64 -9.47 3.32 1.19
N ASN A 65 -10.61 3.39 1.89
CA ASN A 65 -10.99 4.55 2.69
C ASN A 65 -10.53 4.50 4.16
N PHE A 66 -9.93 3.38 4.59
CA PHE A 66 -9.49 3.19 5.97
C PHE A 66 -8.01 2.82 6.00
N TYR A 67 -7.25 3.54 6.84
CA TYR A 67 -5.90 3.13 7.20
C TYR A 67 -5.96 2.08 8.32
N ARG A 68 -5.32 0.92 8.12
CA ARG A 68 -5.22 -0.12 9.17
C ARG A 68 -3.80 -0.27 9.74
N GLY A 69 -2.77 -0.39 8.90
CA GLY A 69 -1.39 -0.44 9.38
C GLY A 69 -0.95 -1.79 9.96
N GLN A 70 -1.59 -2.92 9.57
CA GLN A 70 -1.29 -4.23 10.14
C GLN A 70 -0.20 -4.98 9.34
N ASP A 71 0.66 -5.72 10.05
CA ASP A 71 1.54 -6.70 9.42
C ASP A 71 0.72 -7.90 8.92
N ILE A 72 0.70 -8.09 7.61
CA ILE A 72 0.00 -9.18 6.92
C ILE A 72 0.99 -10.15 6.25
N SER A 73 2.25 -10.17 6.68
CA SER A 73 3.29 -11.05 6.11
C SER A 73 2.94 -12.52 6.18
N ASP A 74 2.38 -12.99 7.31
CA ASP A 74 1.94 -14.39 7.46
C ASP A 74 0.75 -14.71 6.55
N TYR A 75 -0.16 -13.75 6.37
CA TYR A 75 -1.30 -13.89 5.47
C TYR A 75 -0.84 -14.00 4.00
N TYR A 76 0.14 -13.19 3.60
CA TYR A 76 0.81 -13.30 2.30
C TYR A 76 1.50 -14.66 2.13
N ASN A 77 2.38 -15.03 3.06
CA ASN A 77 3.16 -16.27 2.97
C ASN A 77 2.30 -17.54 2.99
N SER A 78 1.09 -17.48 3.54
CA SER A 78 0.13 -18.59 3.51
C SER A 78 -0.51 -18.83 2.13
N GLY A 79 -0.38 -17.89 1.19
CA GLY A 79 -1.02 -17.91 -0.13
C GLY A 79 -2.50 -17.52 -0.12
N VAL A 80 -3.11 -17.36 1.06
CA VAL A 80 -4.53 -16.96 1.17
C VAL A 80 -4.76 -15.53 0.67
N MET A 81 -3.78 -14.63 0.87
CA MET A 81 -3.84 -13.27 0.33
C MET A 81 -3.97 -13.26 -1.20
N SER A 82 -3.11 -13.99 -1.92
CA SER A 82 -3.18 -14.06 -3.39
C SER A 82 -4.51 -14.65 -3.87
N ALA A 83 -5.07 -15.63 -3.16
CA ALA A 83 -6.40 -16.17 -3.48
C ALA A 83 -7.51 -15.12 -3.32
N ALA A 84 -7.46 -14.29 -2.27
CA ALA A 84 -8.41 -13.19 -2.02
C ALA A 84 -8.26 -12.04 -3.03
N ILE A 85 -7.04 -11.77 -3.52
CA ILE A 85 -6.80 -10.82 -4.61
C ILE A 85 -7.39 -11.38 -5.90
N ALA A 86 -7.04 -12.61 -6.27
CA ALA A 86 -7.44 -13.24 -7.53
C ALA A 86 -8.96 -13.36 -7.69
N ASN A 87 -9.68 -13.70 -6.61
CA ASN A 87 -11.14 -13.79 -6.62
C ASN A 87 -11.85 -12.42 -6.48
N GLY A 88 -11.08 -11.35 -6.22
CA GLY A 88 -11.56 -9.98 -6.12
C GLY A 88 -12.25 -9.61 -4.80
N SER A 89 -12.19 -10.46 -3.76
CA SER A 89 -12.75 -10.15 -2.45
C SER A 89 -11.90 -9.14 -1.68
N PHE A 90 -10.58 -9.20 -1.84
CA PHE A 90 -9.61 -8.44 -1.03
C PHE A 90 -9.81 -8.66 0.48
N ASP A 91 -10.34 -9.83 0.85
CA ASP A 91 -10.65 -10.15 2.24
C ASP A 91 -9.42 -9.95 3.12
N ASN A 92 -9.60 -9.20 4.20
CA ASN A 92 -8.53 -8.91 5.16
C ASN A 92 -7.31 -8.15 4.59
N ILE A 93 -7.49 -7.38 3.51
CA ILE A 93 -6.46 -6.50 2.93
C ILE A 93 -6.95 -5.05 2.98
N TYR A 94 -6.23 -4.16 3.65
CA TYR A 94 -6.61 -2.76 3.81
C TYR A 94 -5.44 -1.84 3.45
N VAL A 95 -5.76 -0.61 3.04
CA VAL A 95 -4.73 0.40 2.81
C VAL A 95 -3.95 0.65 4.11
N GLY A 96 -2.63 0.74 3.98
CA GLY A 96 -1.70 0.88 5.11
C GLY A 96 -1.21 -0.44 5.69
N ASP A 97 -1.87 -1.58 5.43
CA ASP A 97 -1.29 -2.88 5.79
C ASP A 97 0.05 -3.09 5.10
N TYR A 98 0.91 -3.91 5.66
CA TYR A 98 2.25 -4.11 5.11
C TYR A 98 2.74 -5.54 5.18
N ILE A 99 3.65 -5.85 4.26
CA ILE A 99 4.43 -7.08 4.23
C ILE A 99 5.90 -6.69 4.48
N GLU A 100 6.55 -7.34 5.43
CA GLU A 100 8.00 -7.24 5.60
C GLU A 100 8.73 -8.25 4.73
N LYS A 101 9.62 -7.76 3.87
CA LYS A 101 10.52 -8.61 3.08
C LYS A 101 11.94 -8.06 3.07
N ASP A 102 12.89 -8.97 3.05
CA ASP A 102 14.26 -8.63 2.69
C ASP A 102 14.34 -8.40 1.18
N ILE A 103 14.94 -7.29 0.79
CA ILE A 103 15.20 -6.97 -0.61
C ILE A 103 16.68 -6.65 -0.80
N THR A 104 17.26 -7.20 -1.86
CA THR A 104 18.67 -6.97 -2.23
C THR A 104 18.72 -6.08 -3.45
N TYR A 105 19.23 -4.87 -3.29
CA TYR A 105 19.40 -3.89 -4.37
C TYR A 105 20.84 -3.39 -4.39
N LYS A 106 21.49 -3.43 -5.56
CA LYS A 106 22.92 -3.06 -5.76
C LYS A 106 23.85 -3.69 -4.71
N GLY A 107 23.64 -4.97 -4.41
CA GLY A 107 24.46 -5.75 -3.47
C GLY A 107 24.18 -5.47 -1.99
N THR A 108 23.24 -4.58 -1.66
CA THR A 108 22.85 -4.31 -0.27
C THR A 108 21.50 -4.94 0.02
N THR A 109 21.45 -5.80 1.04
CA THR A 109 20.21 -6.39 1.55
C THR A 109 19.68 -5.57 2.71
N LYS A 110 18.39 -5.25 2.69
CA LYS A 110 17.68 -4.64 3.82
C LYS A 110 16.26 -5.16 3.91
N LYS A 111 15.75 -5.20 5.14
CA LYS A 111 14.34 -5.42 5.40
C LYS A 111 13.56 -4.14 5.12
N ILE A 112 12.52 -4.25 4.30
CA ILE A 112 11.62 -3.15 3.95
C ILE A 112 10.18 -3.54 4.25
N ARG A 113 9.37 -2.56 4.68
CA ARG A 113 7.91 -2.65 4.71
C ARG A 113 7.36 -2.26 3.35
N PHE A 114 6.67 -3.19 2.71
CA PHE A 114 5.90 -2.96 1.50
C PHE A 114 4.45 -2.75 1.92
N VAL A 115 3.96 -1.53 1.76
CA VAL A 115 2.65 -1.07 2.23
C VAL A 115 1.64 -1.16 1.11
N VAL A 116 0.44 -1.66 1.42
CA VAL A 116 -0.74 -1.61 0.56
C VAL A 116 -1.13 -0.16 0.34
N ALA A 117 -0.87 0.35 -0.86
CA ALA A 117 -1.12 1.73 -1.22
C ALA A 117 -2.50 1.96 -1.85
N ASP A 118 -2.96 0.98 -2.63
CA ASP A 118 -4.23 1.00 -3.34
C ASP A 118 -4.60 -0.42 -3.81
N MET A 119 -5.80 -0.61 -4.35
CA MET A 119 -6.30 -1.89 -4.85
C MET A 119 -6.98 -1.73 -6.19
N ASN A 120 -6.68 -2.61 -7.15
CA ASN A 120 -7.20 -2.56 -8.52
C ASN A 120 -7.00 -1.22 -9.24
N TYR A 121 -5.98 -0.45 -8.87
CA TYR A 121 -5.73 0.88 -9.43
C TYR A 121 -5.60 0.86 -10.97
N PHE A 122 -4.99 -0.18 -11.54
CA PHE A 122 -4.84 -0.35 -13.00
C PHE A 122 -5.84 -1.31 -13.64
N PHE A 123 -6.85 -1.78 -12.89
CA PHE A 123 -7.83 -2.73 -13.39
C PHE A 123 -8.69 -2.06 -14.47
N HIS A 124 -8.74 -2.65 -15.67
CA HIS A 124 -9.33 -2.06 -16.89
C HIS A 124 -8.66 -0.75 -17.40
N ALA A 125 -7.50 -0.38 -16.87
CA ALA A 125 -6.73 0.78 -17.33
C ALA A 125 -5.32 0.42 -17.84
N GLY A 126 -4.77 -0.71 -17.38
CA GLY A 126 -3.47 -1.24 -17.80
C GLY A 126 -3.35 -2.77 -17.68
N THR A 127 -4.30 -3.42 -17.03
CA THR A 127 -4.40 -4.88 -16.87
C THR A 127 -5.84 -5.28 -16.52
N ASP A 128 -6.22 -6.52 -16.82
CA ASP A 128 -7.48 -7.12 -16.36
C ASP A 128 -7.26 -8.11 -15.20
N THR A 129 -6.04 -8.15 -14.65
CA THR A 129 -5.72 -8.96 -13.47
C THR A 129 -5.98 -8.14 -12.21
N ARG A 130 -6.70 -8.73 -11.25
CA ARG A 130 -6.91 -8.15 -9.92
C ARG A 130 -5.58 -8.04 -9.19
N HIS A 131 -5.33 -6.92 -8.51
CA HIS A 131 -4.03 -6.68 -7.88
C HIS A 131 -4.13 -5.71 -6.70
N VAL A 132 -3.09 -5.73 -5.87
CA VAL A 132 -2.81 -4.74 -4.85
C VAL A 132 -1.63 -3.88 -5.32
N VAL A 133 -1.73 -2.55 -5.18
CA VAL A 133 -0.59 -1.66 -5.39
C VAL A 133 0.24 -1.69 -4.12
N MET A 134 1.47 -2.19 -4.22
CA MET A 134 2.43 -2.18 -3.13
C MET A 134 3.37 -0.99 -3.30
N TYR A 135 3.59 -0.26 -2.22
CA TYR A 135 4.47 0.91 -2.16
C TYR A 135 5.49 0.73 -1.05
N ILE A 136 6.68 1.30 -1.20
CA ILE A 136 7.75 1.15 -0.21
C ILE A 136 7.58 2.19 0.89
N ASP A 137 7.61 1.78 2.16
CA ASP A 137 7.79 2.69 3.29
C ASP A 137 9.28 2.91 3.54
N GLY A 138 9.78 4.10 3.18
CA GLY A 138 11.18 4.45 3.10
C GLY A 138 11.65 4.59 1.65
N GLU A 139 12.83 4.04 1.35
CA GLU A 139 13.41 4.07 0.01
C GLU A 139 14.10 2.75 -0.30
N ILE A 140 14.12 2.32 -1.57
CA ILE A 140 14.92 1.15 -1.99
C ILE A 140 16.41 1.50 -2.11
N GLY A 141 16.70 2.76 -2.40
CA GLY A 141 18.04 3.33 -2.44
C GLY A 141 17.99 4.74 -2.98
N LYS A 142 19.15 5.29 -3.32
CA LYS A 142 19.29 6.61 -3.91
C LYS A 142 19.85 6.55 -5.32
N GLY A 143 19.51 7.54 -6.12
CA GLY A 143 20.00 7.66 -7.48
C GLY A 143 19.59 8.97 -8.13
N ARG A 144 19.78 9.01 -9.45
CA ARG A 144 19.50 10.14 -10.33
C ARG A 144 18.58 9.72 -11.46
N MET A 145 17.98 10.69 -12.14
CA MET A 145 17.20 10.44 -13.34
C MET A 145 18.11 10.21 -14.54
N ASN A 146 19.16 11.01 -14.72
CA ASN A 146 20.15 10.91 -15.81
C ASN A 146 21.55 11.29 -15.34
N ASP A 147 22.60 10.98 -16.10
CA ASP A 147 23.98 11.40 -15.79
C ASP A 147 24.21 12.91 -15.97
N THR A 148 23.49 13.52 -16.90
CA THR A 148 23.53 14.96 -17.19
C THR A 148 22.14 15.60 -17.00
N ASP A 149 22.12 16.92 -16.87
CA ASP A 149 20.89 17.72 -16.76
C ASP A 149 20.17 17.74 -18.11
N SER A 150 19.43 16.69 -18.40
CA SER A 150 18.65 16.53 -19.63
C SER A 150 17.43 15.66 -19.38
N THR A 151 16.31 16.04 -20.00
CA THR A 151 15.07 15.26 -20.04
C THR A 151 14.73 14.78 -21.47
N THR A 152 15.72 14.82 -22.37
CA THR A 152 15.58 14.40 -23.77
C THR A 152 15.11 12.94 -23.84
N GLY A 153 14.04 12.68 -24.59
CA GLY A 153 13.42 11.36 -24.67
C GLY A 153 12.47 11.01 -23.50
N GLY A 154 12.24 11.96 -22.58
CA GLY A 154 11.29 11.79 -21.49
C GLY A 154 11.76 10.81 -20.41
N TYR A 155 10.82 10.32 -19.61
CA TYR A 155 11.12 9.39 -18.52
C TYR A 155 11.63 8.04 -19.03
N VAL A 156 11.09 7.54 -20.15
CA VAL A 156 11.42 6.20 -20.66
C VAL A 156 12.85 6.10 -21.19
N ALA A 157 13.44 7.23 -21.59
CA ALA A 157 14.84 7.31 -22.02
C ALA A 157 15.81 7.54 -20.85
N SER A 158 15.29 7.74 -19.63
CA SER A 158 16.12 8.09 -18.47
C SER A 158 16.99 6.93 -18.00
N GLU A 159 18.12 7.23 -17.35
CA GLU A 159 18.93 6.24 -16.62
C GLU A 159 18.09 5.53 -15.55
N MET A 160 17.19 6.27 -14.90
CA MET A 160 16.26 5.71 -13.92
C MET A 160 15.41 4.59 -14.52
N PHE A 161 14.79 4.83 -15.68
CA PHE A 161 13.93 3.84 -16.32
C PHE A 161 14.71 2.71 -16.99
N THR A 162 15.81 3.03 -17.69
CA THR A 162 16.53 2.06 -18.53
C THR A 162 17.53 1.19 -17.77
N VAL A 163 18.06 1.69 -16.64
CA VAL A 163 19.08 0.98 -15.84
C VAL A 163 18.56 0.65 -14.45
N THR A 164 17.95 1.62 -13.75
CA THR A 164 17.58 1.44 -12.34
C THR A 164 16.32 0.60 -12.17
N MET A 165 15.25 0.85 -12.92
CA MET A 165 14.00 0.07 -12.82
C MET A 165 14.20 -1.43 -13.11
N PRO A 166 14.99 -1.87 -14.12
CA PRO A 166 15.27 -3.30 -14.32
C PRO A 166 15.95 -3.99 -13.12
N LEU A 167 16.87 -3.30 -12.44
CA LEU A 167 17.52 -3.83 -11.23
C LEU A 167 16.51 -3.97 -10.07
N ILE A 168 15.59 -3.02 -9.96
CA ILE A 168 14.51 -3.04 -8.97
C ILE A 168 13.51 -4.16 -9.28
N ASN A 169 13.13 -4.34 -10.55
CA ASN A 169 12.26 -5.43 -10.99
C ASN A 169 12.84 -6.79 -10.58
N ALA A 170 14.13 -7.02 -10.85
CA ALA A 170 14.82 -8.24 -10.44
C ALA A 170 14.84 -8.43 -8.91
N ALA A 171 15.07 -7.35 -8.16
CA ALA A 171 15.06 -7.40 -6.69
C ALA A 171 13.67 -7.73 -6.12
N LEU A 172 12.61 -7.14 -6.69
CA LEU A 172 11.22 -7.42 -6.31
C LEU A 172 10.80 -8.84 -6.65
N GLN A 173 11.11 -9.31 -7.86
CA GLN A 173 10.83 -10.69 -8.27
C GLN A 173 11.60 -11.71 -7.42
N SER A 174 12.81 -11.38 -6.97
CA SER A 174 13.54 -12.22 -6.02
C SER A 174 12.91 -12.23 -4.62
N ALA A 175 12.31 -11.12 -4.17
CA ALA A 175 11.74 -11.00 -2.84
C ALA A 175 10.34 -11.60 -2.73
N PHE A 176 9.52 -11.45 -3.77
CA PHE A 176 8.11 -11.86 -3.80
C PHE A 176 7.86 -13.11 -4.65
N GLY A 177 8.77 -13.46 -5.56
CA GLY A 177 8.54 -14.45 -6.61
C GLY A 177 8.06 -13.77 -7.90
N ALA A 178 8.56 -14.23 -9.05
CA ALA A 178 8.26 -13.61 -10.33
C ALA A 178 6.77 -13.61 -10.69
N ASP A 179 6.06 -14.69 -10.31
CA ASP A 179 4.63 -14.85 -10.59
C ASP A 179 3.73 -13.93 -9.74
N HIS A 180 4.26 -13.37 -8.65
CA HIS A 180 3.55 -12.46 -7.77
C HIS A 180 3.72 -10.98 -8.15
N VAL A 181 4.73 -10.64 -8.95
CA VAL A 181 4.96 -9.27 -9.43
C VAL A 181 4.32 -9.13 -10.80
N LEU A 182 3.15 -8.48 -10.84
CA LEU A 182 2.35 -8.38 -12.05
C LEU A 182 2.88 -7.29 -12.99
N SER A 183 3.04 -7.66 -14.27
CA SER A 183 3.28 -6.70 -15.35
C SER A 183 1.96 -6.02 -15.76
N HIS A 184 2.00 -4.72 -16.02
CA HIS A 184 0.86 -3.94 -16.50
C HIS A 184 1.29 -2.87 -17.49
N LYS A 185 0.33 -2.41 -18.29
CA LYS A 185 0.54 -1.36 -19.29
C LYS A 185 0.39 0.01 -18.67
N GLU A 186 1.35 0.87 -18.95
CA GLU A 186 1.29 2.29 -18.64
C GLU A 186 1.60 3.12 -19.87
N CYS A 187 0.90 4.23 -20.04
CA CYS A 187 1.24 5.23 -21.04
C CYS A 187 2.27 6.18 -20.43
N LEU A 188 3.50 6.21 -20.93
CA LEU A 188 4.61 6.94 -20.32
C LEU A 188 5.21 7.99 -21.27
N PRO A 189 5.79 9.08 -20.75
CA PRO A 189 6.40 10.14 -21.57
C PRO A 189 7.64 9.66 -22.31
N THR A 190 7.67 9.85 -23.63
CA THR A 190 8.79 9.54 -24.54
C THR A 190 9.49 10.78 -25.08
N GLY A 191 9.13 11.94 -24.55
CA GLY A 191 9.61 13.26 -24.95
C GLY A 191 8.58 14.33 -24.61
N ALA A 192 8.89 15.59 -24.90
CA ALA A 192 7.95 16.70 -24.66
C ALA A 192 6.66 16.50 -25.48
N GLY A 193 5.54 16.25 -24.79
CA GLY A 193 4.23 16.01 -25.41
C GLY A 193 4.10 14.68 -26.17
N GLN A 194 5.04 13.75 -26.00
CA GLN A 194 5.03 12.43 -26.66
C GLN A 194 4.85 11.32 -25.65
N TYR A 195 4.08 10.29 -25.99
CA TYR A 195 3.72 9.20 -25.09
C TYR A 195 3.65 7.86 -25.81
N ALA A 196 3.98 6.79 -25.10
CA ALA A 196 3.87 5.42 -25.58
C ALA A 196 3.35 4.50 -24.48
N THR A 197 2.57 3.49 -24.86
CA THR A 197 2.17 2.41 -23.97
C THR A 197 3.33 1.43 -23.81
N ILE A 198 3.73 1.17 -22.57
CA ILE A 198 4.87 0.34 -22.20
C ILE A 198 4.43 -0.62 -21.09
N ASP A 199 4.86 -1.88 -21.19
CA ASP A 199 4.70 -2.85 -20.12
C ASP A 199 5.75 -2.60 -19.03
N VAL A 200 5.32 -2.50 -17.78
CA VAL A 200 6.18 -2.26 -16.61
C VAL A 200 5.83 -3.25 -15.48
N LEU A 201 6.81 -3.55 -14.63
CA LEU A 201 6.62 -4.38 -13.41
C LEU A 201 6.54 -3.49 -12.17
N ALA A 202 7.61 -2.74 -11.92
CA ALA A 202 7.65 -1.65 -10.96
C ALA A 202 7.89 -0.32 -11.68
N ASN A 203 7.45 0.78 -11.07
CA ASN A 203 7.65 2.10 -11.63
C ASN A 203 7.67 3.18 -10.55
N LEU A 204 8.21 4.36 -10.88
CA LEU A 204 8.05 5.54 -10.05
C LEU A 204 6.64 6.11 -10.22
N PRO A 205 6.04 6.64 -9.13
CA PRO A 205 4.78 7.36 -9.24
C PRO A 205 4.95 8.69 -9.97
N ASN A 206 3.83 9.26 -10.38
CA ASN A 206 3.73 10.62 -10.88
C ASN A 206 3.13 11.56 -9.81
N GLU A 207 3.13 12.86 -10.07
CA GLU A 207 2.54 13.87 -9.18
C GLU A 207 1.05 13.62 -8.90
N ARG A 208 0.29 13.07 -9.86
CA ARG A 208 -1.14 12.78 -9.64
C ARG A 208 -1.33 11.63 -8.66
N MET A 209 -0.52 10.58 -8.76
CA MET A 209 -0.54 9.46 -7.83
C MET A 209 -0.17 9.88 -6.41
N VAL A 210 0.70 10.88 -6.23
CA VAL A 210 1.16 11.34 -4.92
C VAL A 210 0.31 12.49 -4.37
N TYR A 211 0.13 13.56 -5.14
CA TYR A 211 -0.54 14.80 -4.71
C TYR A 211 -2.00 14.88 -5.12
N GLY A 212 -2.44 14.09 -6.11
CA GLY A 212 -3.77 14.17 -6.70
C GLY A 212 -3.92 15.23 -7.79
N ALA A 213 -2.87 16.02 -8.04
CA ALA A 213 -2.81 17.02 -9.10
C ALA A 213 -1.35 17.28 -9.51
N PRO A 214 -1.09 17.69 -10.76
CA PRO A 214 0.24 18.14 -11.16
C PRO A 214 0.56 19.48 -10.48
N ALA A 215 1.80 19.65 -10.01
CA ALA A 215 2.29 20.91 -9.44
C ALA A 215 3.40 21.53 -10.31
N TYR A 216 4.35 20.73 -10.79
CA TYR A 216 5.45 21.16 -11.65
C TYR A 216 5.55 20.43 -12.98
N GLY A 217 4.94 19.25 -13.12
CA GLY A 217 4.91 18.50 -14.36
C GLY A 217 4.40 19.38 -15.49
N MET A 218 5.11 19.37 -16.62
CA MET A 218 4.73 20.18 -17.78
C MET A 218 3.25 19.94 -18.14
N ALA A 219 2.51 21.00 -18.44
CA ALA A 219 1.06 20.94 -18.60
C ALA A 219 0.60 19.79 -19.53
N GLY A 220 -0.43 19.06 -19.10
CA GLY A 220 -0.98 17.91 -19.84
C GLY A 220 -0.62 16.57 -19.22
N TRP A 221 -0.17 15.62 -20.04
CA TRP A 221 0.08 14.22 -19.69
C TRP A 221 1.53 13.95 -19.21
N SER A 222 2.25 14.92 -18.63
CA SER A 222 3.68 14.82 -18.22
C SER A 222 4.08 13.58 -17.43
N GLY A 223 3.16 13.01 -16.65
CA GLY A 223 3.37 11.82 -15.83
C GLY A 223 2.69 10.57 -16.39
N GLY A 224 2.10 10.65 -17.58
CA GLY A 224 1.46 9.53 -18.26
C GLY A 224 0.14 9.07 -17.66
N SER A 225 -0.12 7.76 -17.71
CA SER A 225 -1.25 7.09 -17.06
C SER A 225 -1.18 7.18 -15.53
N GLY A 226 -2.25 6.74 -14.86
CA GLY A 226 -2.40 6.87 -13.40
C GLY A 226 -2.72 8.31 -13.01
N THR A 227 -3.99 8.64 -13.21
CA THR A 227 -4.51 10.01 -13.18
C THR A 227 -5.15 10.37 -11.85
N VAL A 228 -5.21 9.42 -10.91
CA VAL A 228 -5.83 9.58 -9.59
C VAL A 228 -4.80 9.33 -8.49
N LYS A 229 -4.99 9.97 -7.34
CA LYS A 229 -4.10 9.80 -6.19
C LYS A 229 -4.22 8.38 -5.63
N PHE A 230 -3.11 7.80 -5.16
CA PHE A 230 -3.19 6.55 -4.40
C PHE A 230 -3.91 6.79 -3.07
N ALA A 231 -4.78 5.87 -2.72
CA ALA A 231 -5.57 5.91 -1.50
C ALA A 231 -4.73 6.12 -0.23
N ILE A 232 -3.52 5.55 -0.15
CA ILE A 232 -2.62 5.73 1.00
C ILE A 232 -2.29 7.19 1.30
N PHE A 233 -2.15 8.04 0.28
CA PHE A 233 -1.85 9.46 0.47
C PHE A 233 -3.08 10.27 0.90
N ASP A 234 -4.30 9.72 0.78
CA ASP A 234 -5.50 10.29 1.38
C ASP A 234 -5.66 9.91 2.86
N VAL A 235 -5.51 8.62 3.17
CA VAL A 235 -5.77 8.11 4.53
C VAL A 235 -4.57 8.29 5.47
N TRP A 236 -3.36 8.39 4.94
CA TRP A 236 -2.14 8.66 5.69
C TRP A 236 -1.35 9.82 5.07
N ARG A 237 -1.77 11.04 5.42
CA ARG A 237 -1.18 12.31 4.91
C ARG A 237 0.33 12.48 5.15
N ASN A 238 0.92 11.66 6.02
CA ASN A 238 2.34 11.73 6.37
C ASN A 238 3.17 10.57 5.81
N PHE A 239 2.58 9.73 4.95
CA PHE A 239 3.26 8.58 4.38
C PHE A 239 4.47 9.02 3.56
N ASN A 240 5.63 8.40 3.82
CA ASN A 240 6.91 8.69 3.16
C ASN A 240 7.45 10.11 3.22
N LYS A 241 7.02 10.92 4.21
CA LYS A 241 7.57 12.26 4.44
C LYS A 241 9.09 12.33 4.67
N TRP A 242 9.71 11.20 5.01
CA TRP A 242 11.14 11.08 5.29
C TRP A 242 11.96 10.72 4.04
N ALA A 243 11.31 10.28 2.96
CA ALA A 243 11.96 9.99 1.69
C ALA A 243 12.33 11.32 1.03
N ARG A 244 13.58 11.74 1.25
CA ARG A 244 14.06 13.04 0.82
C ARG A 244 14.24 13.05 -0.69
N TRP A 245 13.54 13.97 -1.37
CA TRP A 245 13.64 14.14 -2.82
C TRP A 245 13.27 12.85 -3.54
N MET A 246 12.10 12.31 -3.18
CA MET A 246 11.57 11.11 -3.81
C MET A 246 11.24 11.42 -5.26
N TRP A 247 11.95 10.77 -6.17
CA TRP A 247 11.79 10.99 -7.61
C TRP A 247 10.38 10.64 -8.07
N LEU A 248 9.81 11.54 -8.88
CA LEU A 248 8.60 11.30 -9.64
C LEU A 248 8.96 11.23 -11.12
N ARG A 249 8.16 10.50 -11.89
CA ARG A 249 8.41 10.32 -13.33
C ARG A 249 8.06 11.54 -14.20
N ASP A 250 7.40 12.56 -13.63
CA ASP A 250 7.01 13.76 -14.36
C ASP A 250 8.23 14.58 -14.79
N VAL A 251 8.25 14.96 -16.07
CA VAL A 251 9.22 15.93 -16.60
C VAL A 251 8.76 17.34 -16.23
N ALA A 252 9.60 18.11 -15.53
CA ALA A 252 9.30 19.48 -15.10
C ALA A 252 9.86 20.53 -16.09
N SER A 253 11.03 20.29 -16.64
CA SER A 253 11.69 21.18 -17.62
C SER A 253 12.63 20.40 -18.55
N MET A 254 13.43 21.10 -19.35
CA MET A 254 14.45 20.48 -20.22
C MET A 254 15.60 19.82 -19.42
N GLU A 255 15.75 20.19 -18.14
CA GLU A 255 16.86 19.75 -17.28
C GLU A 255 16.38 19.07 -15.98
N GLU A 256 15.09 19.16 -15.64
CA GLU A 256 14.56 18.79 -14.32
C GLU A 256 13.39 17.81 -14.40
N TYR A 257 13.34 16.88 -13.44
CA TYR A 257 12.19 16.03 -13.16
C TYR A 257 11.54 16.47 -11.84
N CYS A 258 10.26 16.14 -11.67
CA CYS A 258 9.55 16.42 -10.42
C CYS A 258 10.00 15.47 -9.32
N ASP A 259 9.95 15.94 -8.09
CA ASP A 259 10.21 15.15 -6.90
C ASP A 259 9.32 15.59 -5.74
N TYR A 260 9.28 14.76 -4.71
CA TYR A 260 8.70 15.09 -3.44
C TYR A 260 9.78 15.60 -2.49
N ALA A 261 9.75 16.90 -2.18
CA ALA A 261 10.63 17.51 -1.21
C ALA A 261 10.08 17.42 0.22
N ASN A 262 10.95 17.70 1.19
CA ASN A 262 10.60 17.67 2.60
C ASN A 262 9.38 18.59 2.89
N ASN A 263 8.53 18.17 3.84
CA ASN A 263 7.37 18.92 4.36
C ASN A 263 6.17 19.07 3.39
N ASP A 264 5.80 18.04 2.64
CA ASP A 264 4.66 18.05 1.67
C ASP A 264 4.81 19.06 0.53
N LEU A 265 6.04 19.45 0.20
CA LEU A 265 6.26 20.40 -0.88
C LEU A 265 6.51 19.61 -2.17
N PRO A 266 5.66 19.78 -3.21
CA PRO A 266 6.09 19.43 -4.54
C PRO A 266 7.35 20.24 -4.86
N ASP A 267 8.29 19.62 -5.56
CA ASP A 267 9.51 20.26 -6.00
C ASP A 267 9.94 19.70 -7.36
N ARG A 268 10.99 20.27 -7.91
CA ARG A 268 11.68 19.73 -9.08
C ARG A 268 13.18 19.88 -8.89
N VAL A 269 13.92 18.91 -9.40
CA VAL A 269 15.37 18.94 -9.30
C VAL A 269 16.02 18.42 -10.57
N ARG A 270 17.22 18.96 -10.81
CA ARG A 270 18.10 18.62 -11.93
C ARG A 270 18.28 17.12 -12.09
N ALA A 271 18.15 16.64 -13.33
CA ALA A 271 18.17 15.21 -13.63
C ALA A 271 19.46 14.50 -13.18
N SER A 272 20.59 15.22 -13.13
CA SER A 272 21.89 14.71 -12.67
C SER A 272 22.05 14.55 -11.15
N ARG A 273 21.10 15.08 -10.37
CA ARG A 273 21.14 15.00 -8.91
C ARG A 273 21.10 13.54 -8.47
N ASN A 274 22.08 13.08 -7.69
CA ASN A 274 22.29 11.65 -7.41
C ASN A 274 21.89 11.16 -6.02
N ASP A 275 21.30 12.02 -5.21
CA ASP A 275 20.90 11.71 -3.82
C ASP A 275 19.38 11.72 -3.60
N GLY A 276 18.60 11.65 -4.69
CA GLY A 276 17.15 11.51 -4.63
C GLY A 276 16.72 10.09 -4.25
N SER A 277 15.73 9.99 -3.38
CA SER A 277 15.14 8.73 -2.92
C SER A 277 14.42 8.01 -4.06
N ILE A 278 14.66 6.71 -4.20
CA ILE A 278 13.97 5.85 -5.16
C ILE A 278 12.88 5.08 -4.40
N VAL A 279 11.62 5.42 -4.66
CA VAL A 279 10.46 4.85 -3.97
C VAL A 279 9.43 4.37 -5.01
N PRO A 280 9.66 3.20 -5.60
CA PRO A 280 8.77 2.66 -6.62
C PRO A 280 7.50 2.07 -6.00
N TYR A 281 6.48 1.92 -6.84
CA TYR A 281 5.37 1.00 -6.61
C TYR A 281 5.47 -0.19 -7.56
N PHE A 282 4.76 -1.26 -7.22
CA PHE A 282 4.53 -2.40 -8.12
C PHE A 282 3.17 -3.03 -7.83
N LEU A 283 2.71 -3.92 -8.71
CA LEU A 283 1.44 -4.63 -8.54
C LEU A 283 1.70 -6.04 -8.02
N LEU A 284 1.06 -6.39 -6.89
CA LEU A 284 1.13 -7.70 -6.25
C LEU A 284 -0.16 -8.48 -6.52
N VAL A 285 -0.03 -9.79 -6.81
CA VAL A 285 -1.13 -10.72 -7.07
C VAL A 285 -1.15 -11.95 -6.18
#